data_AF-A0A2R6LWA9-F1
#
_entry.id   AF-A0A2R6LWA9-F1
#
_cell.length_a   1.000
_cell.length_b   1.000
_cell.length_c   1.000
_cell.angle_alpha   90.00
_cell.angle_beta   90.00
_cell.angle_gamma   90.00
#
_symmetry.space_group_name_H-M   'P 1'
#
loop_
_entity.id
_entity.type
_entity.pdbx_description
1 polymer ?
#
loop_
_entity_poly.entity_id
_entity_poly.type
_entity_poly.pdbx_seq_one_letter_code
_entity_poly.pdbx_strand_id
1 'polypeptide(L)'
;EVIDYYETEADGIGAIYDPGIASATRTYEAYLDAVEAHDVTLYRTQAGDEIPMENTSVQVLAPPEGYLAGEDRNENSIVVRVGYGNVSTLLPGDAEVAAERHLTGTYGEDLDATILAAGHHGSNTSTGPGLLGATTSRVVAIQSAYDSPYGHPHHELLARLADRGIPTYWTGVHGTVVFETDGRDVRVFTQREASTDPADLRSAPGVQPGSTDPLESRQTFGAERSPDRVTVRADGGAEGGPAQSTSLAVAEVNEDAAGHDGENLGDEYLTFRNDGEETIDFSGWTVTDEADHSYRFPDGTTLAPGETLTLHTGSGTDGDGHCYWGSGRPVWNNDGDTVFVRTDEGTLVLEVTYDG
;
A
#
# COMPACT_ATOMS: atom_id res chain seq x y z
N GLU A 1 -29.26 -10.72 -15.31
CA GLU A 1 -28.12 -11.23 -16.12
C GLU A 1 -27.18 -12.14 -15.33
N VAL A 2 -26.50 -11.69 -14.26
CA VAL A 2 -25.59 -12.60 -13.52
C VAL A 2 -26.36 -13.71 -12.81
N ILE A 3 -27.36 -13.37 -12.00
CA ILE A 3 -28.18 -14.36 -11.30
C ILE A 3 -28.84 -15.31 -12.31
N ASP A 4 -29.52 -14.75 -13.32
CA ASP A 4 -30.14 -15.55 -14.38
C ASP A 4 -29.16 -16.53 -15.04
N TYR A 5 -27.96 -16.06 -15.40
CA TYR A 5 -26.96 -16.92 -16.02
C TYR A 5 -26.56 -18.08 -15.11
N TYR A 6 -26.27 -17.83 -13.83
CA TYR A 6 -25.85 -18.91 -12.93
C TYR A 6 -26.98 -19.90 -12.64
N GLU A 7 -28.22 -19.41 -12.51
CA GLU A 7 -29.40 -20.23 -12.24
C GLU A 7 -29.84 -21.08 -13.45
N THR A 8 -29.61 -20.61 -14.68
CA THR A 8 -30.04 -21.34 -15.88
C THR A 8 -28.93 -22.07 -16.61
N GLU A 9 -27.70 -21.57 -16.58
CA GLU A 9 -26.58 -22.07 -17.39
C GLU A 9 -25.39 -22.61 -16.56
N ALA A 10 -25.42 -22.51 -15.22
CA ALA A 10 -24.36 -23.00 -14.33
C ALA A 10 -24.93 -23.76 -13.11
N ASP A 11 -24.14 -23.87 -12.03
CA ASP A 11 -24.47 -24.65 -10.83
C ASP A 11 -25.40 -23.90 -9.84
N GLY A 12 -26.09 -22.83 -10.28
CA GLY A 12 -26.95 -21.99 -9.45
C GLY A 12 -26.18 -21.10 -8.46
N ILE A 13 -26.91 -20.23 -7.77
CA ILE A 13 -26.41 -19.37 -6.70
C ILE A 13 -26.96 -19.90 -5.37
N GLY A 14 -26.05 -20.34 -4.49
CA GLY A 14 -26.46 -20.85 -3.17
C GLY A 14 -27.03 -19.76 -2.26
N ALA A 15 -26.39 -18.60 -2.21
CA ALA A 15 -26.82 -17.46 -1.41
C ALA A 15 -26.22 -16.15 -1.93
N ILE A 16 -26.90 -15.05 -1.62
CA ILE A 16 -26.44 -13.69 -1.88
C ILE A 16 -26.28 -12.94 -0.57
N TYR A 17 -25.18 -12.20 -0.45
CA TYR A 17 -24.86 -11.34 0.69
C TYR A 17 -24.92 -9.89 0.24
N ASP A 18 -25.79 -9.09 0.86
CA ASP A 18 -26.12 -7.72 0.45
C ASP A 18 -26.10 -6.80 1.68
N PRO A 19 -25.59 -5.55 1.57
CA PRO A 19 -25.54 -4.65 2.73
C PRO A 19 -26.95 -4.26 3.21
N GLY A 20 -27.97 -4.39 2.37
CA GLY A 20 -29.35 -4.01 2.63
C GLY A 20 -29.65 -2.55 2.30
N ILE A 21 -28.89 -1.94 1.39
CA ILE A 21 -29.05 -0.54 0.98
C ILE A 21 -29.79 -0.49 -0.36
N ALA A 22 -31.03 -0.01 -0.32
CA ALA A 22 -31.86 0.07 -1.50
C ALA A 22 -31.36 1.11 -2.51
N SER A 23 -31.56 0.83 -3.80
CA SER A 23 -31.24 1.75 -4.89
C SER A 23 -32.40 1.86 -5.88
N ALA A 24 -32.70 3.07 -6.37
CA ALA A 24 -33.71 3.29 -7.41
C ALA A 24 -33.18 3.05 -8.84
N THR A 25 -32.11 2.27 -8.99
CA THR A 25 -31.53 1.98 -10.32
C THR A 25 -32.20 0.76 -10.94
N ARG A 26 -32.35 0.77 -12.26
CA ARG A 26 -32.85 -0.40 -13.02
C ARG A 26 -32.02 -1.66 -12.78
N THR A 27 -30.71 -1.50 -12.54
CA THR A 27 -29.83 -2.63 -12.24
C THR A 27 -30.19 -3.27 -10.90
N TYR A 28 -30.45 -2.46 -9.87
CA TYR A 28 -30.86 -2.96 -8.55
C TYR A 28 -32.27 -3.58 -8.59
N GLU A 29 -33.20 -2.98 -9.33
CA GLU A 29 -34.53 -3.57 -9.57
C GLU A 29 -34.41 -4.93 -10.25
N ALA A 30 -33.66 -5.02 -11.36
CA ALA A 30 -33.46 -6.29 -12.08
C ALA A 30 -32.73 -7.35 -11.23
N TYR A 31 -31.85 -6.92 -10.32
CA TYR A 31 -31.21 -7.79 -9.34
C TYR A 31 -32.25 -8.40 -8.39
N LEU A 32 -33.10 -7.58 -7.77
CA LEU A 32 -34.15 -8.07 -6.88
C LEU A 32 -35.18 -8.95 -7.60
N ASP A 33 -35.56 -8.58 -8.82
CA ASP A 33 -36.46 -9.39 -9.66
C ASP A 33 -35.87 -10.78 -9.92
N ALA A 34 -34.56 -10.87 -10.18
CA ALA A 34 -33.89 -12.15 -10.40
C ALA A 34 -33.76 -12.98 -9.11
N VAL A 35 -33.50 -12.34 -7.96
CA VAL A 35 -33.51 -13.01 -6.65
C VAL A 35 -34.89 -13.64 -6.39
N GLU A 36 -35.97 -12.89 -6.61
CA GLU A 36 -37.34 -13.38 -6.43
C GLU A 36 -37.69 -14.48 -7.44
N ALA A 37 -37.36 -14.29 -8.72
CA ALA A 37 -37.71 -15.22 -9.79
C ALA A 37 -37.09 -16.61 -9.61
N HIS A 38 -35.87 -16.68 -9.07
CA HIS A 38 -35.13 -17.93 -8.88
C HIS A 38 -35.12 -18.42 -7.43
N ASP A 39 -35.83 -17.75 -6.52
CA ASP A 39 -35.94 -18.10 -5.09
C ASP A 39 -34.55 -18.22 -4.40
N VAL A 40 -33.64 -17.31 -4.75
CA VAL A 40 -32.27 -17.30 -4.22
C VAL A 40 -32.29 -16.73 -2.80
N THR A 41 -31.60 -17.39 -1.87
CA THR A 41 -31.53 -16.91 -0.49
C THR A 41 -30.72 -15.61 -0.40
N LEU A 42 -31.34 -14.54 0.08
CA LEU A 42 -30.73 -13.22 0.25
C LEU A 42 -30.52 -12.89 1.73
N TYR A 43 -29.27 -12.69 2.12
CA TYR A 43 -28.86 -12.28 3.46
C TYR A 43 -28.49 -10.80 3.50
N ARG A 44 -29.12 -10.06 4.41
CA ARG A 44 -28.59 -8.76 4.82
C ARG A 44 -27.35 -8.99 5.66
N THR A 45 -26.23 -8.39 5.26
CA THR A 45 -24.90 -8.72 5.72
C THR A 45 -24.21 -7.48 6.28
N GLN A 46 -23.58 -7.61 7.44
CA GLN A 46 -22.91 -6.52 8.14
C GLN A 46 -21.66 -7.01 8.91
N ALA A 47 -20.91 -6.07 9.47
CA ALA A 47 -19.73 -6.33 10.27
C ALA A 47 -20.01 -7.34 11.39
N GLY A 48 -19.14 -8.34 11.53
CA GLY A 48 -19.27 -9.42 12.50
C GLY A 48 -19.96 -10.68 11.97
N ASP A 49 -20.57 -10.63 10.78
CA ASP A 49 -21.09 -11.83 10.12
C ASP A 49 -19.95 -12.70 9.56
N GLU A 50 -20.22 -14.01 9.45
CA GLU A 50 -19.32 -14.98 8.81
C GLU A 50 -20.03 -15.63 7.61
N ILE A 51 -19.31 -15.77 6.49
CA ILE A 51 -19.81 -16.46 5.30
C ILE A 51 -19.32 -17.91 5.33
N PRO A 52 -20.22 -18.92 5.36
CA PRO A 52 -19.80 -20.31 5.39
C PRO A 52 -19.05 -20.71 4.11
N MET A 53 -17.80 -21.14 4.27
CA MET A 53 -16.99 -21.67 3.18
C MET A 53 -16.06 -22.76 3.72
N GLU A 54 -16.07 -23.95 3.11
CA GLU A 54 -15.28 -25.07 3.63
C GLU A 54 -13.78 -24.75 3.67
N ASN A 55 -13.15 -25.12 4.78
CA ASN A 55 -11.71 -24.94 5.05
C ASN A 55 -11.20 -23.49 5.01
N THR A 56 -12.11 -22.50 5.00
CA THR A 56 -11.76 -21.09 4.83
C THR A 56 -12.48 -20.26 5.89
N SER A 57 -11.80 -19.26 6.45
CA SER A 57 -12.44 -18.24 7.28
C SER A 57 -12.85 -17.08 6.40
N VAL A 58 -14.13 -16.71 6.38
CA VAL A 58 -14.63 -15.56 5.62
C VAL A 58 -15.38 -14.63 6.56
N GLN A 59 -14.72 -13.55 6.97
CA GLN A 59 -15.23 -12.58 7.93
C GLN A 59 -15.71 -11.32 7.21
N VAL A 60 -16.89 -10.84 7.58
CA VAL A 60 -17.42 -9.56 7.13
C VAL A 60 -17.01 -8.48 8.12
N LEU A 61 -16.32 -7.45 7.64
CA LEU A 61 -15.75 -6.37 8.45
C LEU A 61 -16.54 -5.07 8.34
N ALA A 62 -17.29 -4.88 7.26
CA ALA A 62 -18.15 -3.72 7.00
C ALA A 62 -19.31 -4.13 6.06
N PRO A 63 -20.43 -3.37 6.01
CA PRO A 63 -20.69 -2.15 6.79
C PRO A 63 -21.03 -2.44 8.26
N PRO A 64 -20.82 -1.49 9.19
CA PRO A 64 -21.31 -1.63 10.56
C PRO A 64 -22.84 -1.51 10.65
N GLU A 65 -23.40 -1.92 11.79
CA GLU A 65 -24.80 -1.61 12.10
C GLU A 65 -25.03 -0.08 12.08
N GLY A 66 -26.11 0.35 11.42
CA GLY A 66 -26.48 1.76 11.29
C GLY A 66 -25.87 2.49 10.09
N TYR A 67 -24.99 1.82 9.33
CA TYR A 67 -24.31 2.34 8.14
C TYR A 67 -23.42 3.57 8.37
N LEU A 68 -22.47 3.77 7.46
CA LEU A 68 -21.57 4.92 7.41
C LEU A 68 -22.11 5.98 6.45
N ALA A 69 -21.69 7.23 6.65
CA ALA A 69 -21.89 8.35 5.72
C ALA A 69 -23.32 8.51 5.16
N GLY A 70 -24.36 8.19 5.95
CA GLY A 70 -25.75 8.33 5.53
C GLY A 70 -26.18 7.33 4.46
N GLU A 71 -25.78 6.06 4.61
CA GLU A 71 -26.09 4.96 3.67
C GLU A 71 -25.43 5.13 2.29
N ASP A 72 -24.35 5.91 2.21
CA ASP A 72 -23.55 5.96 0.98
C ASP A 72 -23.08 4.54 0.61
N ARG A 73 -23.34 4.12 -0.63
CA ARG A 73 -23.16 2.73 -1.04
C ARG A 73 -21.69 2.31 -1.07
N ASN A 74 -20.80 3.22 -1.44
CA ASN A 74 -19.37 2.94 -1.49
C ASN A 74 -18.83 2.81 -0.07
N GLU A 75 -19.18 3.76 0.79
CA GLU A 75 -18.81 3.76 2.22
C GLU A 75 -19.45 2.61 3.02
N ASN A 76 -20.44 1.93 2.43
CA ASN A 76 -21.09 0.75 3.00
C ASN A 76 -20.91 -0.50 2.12
N SER A 77 -19.82 -0.56 1.36
CA SER A 77 -19.40 -1.79 0.69
C SER A 77 -19.29 -2.94 1.69
N ILE A 78 -19.67 -4.14 1.27
CA ILE A 78 -19.34 -5.34 2.03
C ILE A 78 -17.84 -5.54 1.94
N VAL A 79 -17.15 -5.40 3.08
CA VAL A 79 -15.71 -5.61 3.18
C VAL A 79 -15.49 -7.00 3.76
N VAL A 80 -14.71 -7.84 3.07
CA VAL A 80 -14.49 -9.23 3.46
C VAL A 80 -13.01 -9.51 3.65
N ARG A 81 -12.67 -10.19 4.74
CA ARG A 81 -11.36 -10.81 4.94
C ARG A 81 -11.49 -12.32 4.82
N VAL A 82 -10.75 -12.89 3.86
CA VAL A 82 -10.71 -14.33 3.58
C VAL A 82 -9.40 -14.89 4.10
N GLY A 83 -9.43 -15.98 4.86
CA GLY A 83 -8.24 -16.67 5.36
C GLY A 83 -8.24 -18.15 5.00
N TYR A 84 -7.13 -18.64 4.44
CA TYR A 84 -6.90 -20.05 4.13
C TYR A 84 -5.47 -20.43 4.52
N GLY A 85 -5.33 -21.29 5.54
CA GLY A 85 -4.02 -21.54 6.15
C GLY A 85 -3.40 -20.24 6.68
N ASN A 86 -2.18 -19.95 6.25
CA ASN A 86 -1.44 -18.73 6.59
C ASN A 86 -1.68 -17.59 5.58
N VAL A 87 -2.39 -17.83 4.46
CA VAL A 87 -2.67 -16.80 3.46
C VAL A 87 -4.00 -16.11 3.79
N SER A 88 -4.00 -14.79 3.69
CA SER A 88 -5.20 -13.97 3.85
C SER A 88 -5.36 -12.96 2.71
N THR A 89 -6.62 -12.66 2.39
CA THR A 89 -7.00 -11.69 1.36
C THR A 89 -7.98 -10.69 1.94
N LEU A 90 -7.71 -9.39 1.76
CA LEU A 90 -8.66 -8.33 2.09
C LEU A 90 -9.32 -7.81 0.81
N LEU A 91 -10.65 -7.83 0.80
CA LEU A 91 -11.51 -7.38 -0.29
C LEU A 91 -12.35 -6.19 0.21
N PRO A 92 -11.88 -4.94 0.02
CA PRO A 92 -12.55 -3.75 0.55
C PRO A 92 -13.77 -3.30 -0.28
N GLY A 93 -14.03 -3.92 -1.44
CA GLY A 93 -15.05 -3.44 -2.37
C GLY A 93 -14.75 -2.01 -2.81
N ASP A 94 -15.77 -1.15 -2.81
CA ASP A 94 -15.63 0.26 -3.16
C ASP A 94 -15.54 1.15 -1.91
N ALA A 95 -15.07 0.61 -0.77
CA ALA A 95 -14.83 1.38 0.45
C ALA A 95 -13.98 2.62 0.17
N GLU A 96 -14.45 3.78 0.64
CA GLU A 96 -13.76 5.07 0.52
C GLU A 96 -13.29 5.54 1.90
N VAL A 97 -13.18 6.86 2.09
CA VAL A 97 -12.49 7.47 3.22
C VAL A 97 -13.17 7.18 4.57
N ALA A 98 -14.50 7.19 4.64
CA ALA A 98 -15.21 6.93 5.89
C ALA A 98 -15.15 5.45 6.28
N ALA A 99 -15.31 4.55 5.32
CA ALA A 99 -15.21 3.11 5.49
C ALA A 99 -13.80 2.70 5.90
N GLU A 100 -12.76 3.20 5.22
CA GLU A 100 -11.37 2.89 5.60
C GLU A 100 -11.00 3.39 6.98
N ARG A 101 -11.44 4.61 7.34
CA ARG A 101 -11.25 5.13 8.70
C ARG A 101 -11.97 4.27 9.73
N HIS A 102 -13.19 3.81 9.43
CA HIS A 102 -13.92 2.91 10.32
C HIS A 102 -13.21 1.56 10.47
N LEU A 103 -12.79 0.94 9.37
CA LEU A 103 -12.06 -0.33 9.37
C LEU A 103 -10.78 -0.22 10.20
N THR A 104 -9.92 0.74 9.88
CA THR A 104 -8.62 0.94 10.54
C THR A 104 -8.78 1.28 12.02
N GLY A 105 -9.75 2.12 12.38
CA GLY A 105 -10.03 2.45 13.77
C GLY A 105 -10.65 1.31 14.59
N THR A 106 -11.33 0.36 13.93
CA THR A 106 -12.01 -0.76 14.59
C THR A 106 -11.12 -1.99 14.72
N TYR A 107 -10.36 -2.31 13.67
CA TYR A 107 -9.62 -3.57 13.55
C TYR A 107 -8.10 -3.39 13.62
N GLY A 108 -7.55 -2.22 13.27
CA GLY A 108 -6.10 -1.99 13.31
C GLY A 108 -5.31 -3.06 12.55
N GLU A 109 -4.33 -3.67 13.22
CA GLU A 109 -3.49 -4.75 12.66
C GLU A 109 -4.27 -6.03 12.32
N ASP A 110 -5.49 -6.23 12.83
CA ASP A 110 -6.33 -7.39 12.45
C ASP A 110 -6.80 -7.32 10.98
N LEU A 111 -6.62 -6.16 10.31
CA LEU A 111 -6.81 -6.00 8.87
C LEU A 111 -5.70 -6.65 8.04
N ASP A 112 -4.61 -7.10 8.67
CA ASP A 112 -3.46 -7.63 7.96
C ASP A 112 -3.86 -8.75 6.98
N ALA A 113 -3.34 -8.64 5.77
CA ALA A 113 -3.66 -9.50 4.65
C ALA A 113 -2.43 -9.74 3.78
N THR A 114 -2.27 -10.97 3.29
CA THR A 114 -1.23 -11.33 2.32
C THR A 114 -1.50 -10.70 0.94
N ILE A 115 -2.76 -10.65 0.53
CA ILE A 115 -3.24 -10.13 -0.75
C ILE A 115 -4.26 -9.02 -0.46
N LEU A 116 -4.11 -7.86 -1.09
CA LEU A 116 -5.08 -6.77 -0.99
C LEU A 116 -5.66 -6.47 -2.37
N ALA A 117 -6.99 -6.46 -2.48
CA ALA A 117 -7.64 -5.83 -3.62
C ALA A 117 -7.69 -4.31 -3.38
N ALA A 118 -7.26 -3.52 -4.37
CA ALA A 118 -7.36 -2.07 -4.27
C ALA A 118 -8.83 -1.65 -4.26
N GLY A 119 -9.22 -0.90 -3.24
CA GLY A 119 -10.57 -0.38 -3.10
C GLY A 119 -10.98 0.51 -4.26
N HIS A 120 -12.26 0.44 -4.61
CA HIS A 120 -12.91 1.28 -5.61
C HIS A 120 -12.12 1.34 -6.92
N HIS A 121 -11.75 0.17 -7.44
CA HIS A 121 -11.04 0.02 -8.72
C HIS A 121 -9.65 0.71 -8.79
N GLY A 122 -9.13 1.12 -7.64
CA GLY A 122 -7.94 1.93 -7.51
C GLY A 122 -8.21 3.44 -7.57
N SER A 123 -9.30 3.90 -6.97
CA SER A 123 -9.60 5.33 -6.77
C SER A 123 -8.53 6.02 -5.90
N ASN A 124 -8.37 7.34 -6.04
CA ASN A 124 -7.56 8.13 -5.09
C ASN A 124 -8.25 8.32 -3.73
N THR A 125 -9.58 8.11 -3.65
CA THR A 125 -10.40 8.14 -2.43
C THR A 125 -10.38 6.82 -1.64
N SER A 126 -9.68 5.81 -2.15
CA SER A 126 -9.58 4.47 -1.56
C SER A 126 -8.12 4.00 -1.52
N THR A 127 -7.91 2.88 -0.84
CA THR A 127 -6.60 2.31 -0.50
C THR A 127 -5.67 3.38 0.06
N GLY A 128 -6.15 4.07 1.09
CA GLY A 128 -5.49 5.17 1.76
C GLY A 128 -4.28 4.75 2.60
N PRO A 129 -3.46 5.72 3.05
CA PRO A 129 -2.29 5.44 3.89
C PRO A 129 -2.64 4.66 5.16
N GLY A 130 -3.79 4.95 5.80
CA GLY A 130 -4.23 4.24 6.98
C GLY A 130 -4.50 2.75 6.72
N LEU A 131 -5.22 2.43 5.62
CA LEU A 131 -5.48 1.04 5.26
C LEU A 131 -4.17 0.33 4.86
N LEU A 132 -3.33 0.99 4.05
CA LEU A 132 -2.03 0.44 3.66
C LEU A 132 -1.10 0.22 4.86
N GLY A 133 -1.12 1.09 5.86
CA GLY A 133 -0.34 0.93 7.09
C GLY A 133 -0.85 -0.17 8.01
N ALA A 134 -2.15 -0.48 7.94
CA ALA A 134 -2.77 -1.58 8.69
C ALA A 134 -2.58 -2.96 8.02
N THR A 135 -1.91 -3.04 6.86
CA THR A 135 -1.66 -4.30 6.15
C THR A 135 -0.20 -4.47 5.78
N THR A 136 0.29 -5.71 5.78
CA THR A 136 1.63 -6.10 5.32
C THR A 136 1.61 -6.76 3.94
N SER A 137 0.57 -6.45 3.15
CA SER A 137 0.26 -6.96 1.82
C SER A 137 1.51 -7.22 0.98
N ARG A 138 1.62 -8.46 0.47
CA ARG A 138 2.72 -8.89 -0.40
C ARG A 138 2.47 -8.53 -1.86
N VAL A 139 1.20 -8.40 -2.23
CA VAL A 139 0.76 -8.03 -3.56
C VAL A 139 -0.56 -7.25 -3.47
N VAL A 140 -0.75 -6.32 -4.40
CA VAL A 140 -2.03 -5.62 -4.59
C VAL A 140 -2.62 -5.94 -5.96
N ALA A 141 -3.93 -6.18 -6.02
CA ALA A 141 -4.67 -6.38 -7.26
C ALA A 141 -5.56 -5.18 -7.55
N ILE A 142 -5.49 -4.63 -8.76
CA ILE A 142 -6.32 -3.51 -9.22
C ILE A 142 -7.30 -4.01 -10.28
N GLN A 143 -8.59 -3.80 -10.04
CA GLN A 143 -9.68 -4.25 -10.91
C GLN A 143 -10.25 -3.07 -11.70
N SER A 144 -9.65 -2.76 -12.85
CA SER A 144 -10.15 -1.73 -13.77
C SER A 144 -9.67 -1.97 -15.20
N ALA A 145 -10.40 -1.43 -16.17
CA ALA A 145 -10.00 -1.44 -17.58
C ALA A 145 -8.83 -0.47 -17.81
N TYR A 146 -7.98 -0.75 -18.80
CA TYR A 146 -6.85 0.11 -19.17
C TYR A 146 -7.27 1.55 -19.47
N ASP A 147 -8.39 1.69 -20.18
CA ASP A 147 -9.00 2.93 -20.64
C ASP A 147 -10.23 3.31 -19.82
N SER A 148 -10.23 2.97 -18.52
CA SER A 148 -11.32 3.32 -17.60
C SER A 148 -11.76 4.78 -17.77
N PRO A 149 -13.06 5.06 -18.01
CA PRO A 149 -13.55 6.42 -18.20
C PRO A 149 -13.44 7.29 -16.94
N TYR A 150 -13.23 6.65 -15.78
CA TYR A 150 -13.03 7.30 -14.49
C TYR A 150 -11.57 7.60 -14.19
N GLY A 151 -10.64 7.25 -15.08
CA GLY A 151 -9.20 7.46 -14.87
C GLY A 151 -8.55 6.43 -13.95
N HIS A 152 -9.25 5.35 -13.58
CA HIS A 152 -8.69 4.28 -12.75
C HIS A 152 -7.57 3.49 -13.45
N PRO A 153 -6.55 3.02 -12.71
CA PRO A 153 -6.23 3.38 -11.32
C PRO A 153 -5.58 4.76 -11.22
N HIS A 154 -5.95 5.57 -10.25
CA HIS A 154 -5.41 6.92 -10.09
C HIS A 154 -3.90 6.91 -9.83
N HIS A 155 -3.18 7.92 -10.35
CA HIS A 155 -1.73 8.02 -10.22
C HIS A 155 -1.28 8.15 -8.76
N GLU A 156 -2.11 8.77 -7.91
CA GLU A 156 -1.87 8.90 -6.47
C GLU A 156 -1.89 7.55 -5.76
N LEU A 157 -2.77 6.63 -6.19
CA LEU A 157 -2.73 5.26 -5.67
C LEU A 157 -1.46 4.54 -6.12
N LEU A 158 -1.13 4.61 -7.41
CA LEU A 158 0.07 3.96 -7.93
C LEU A 158 1.33 4.46 -7.23
N ALA A 159 1.43 5.76 -6.98
CA ALA A 159 2.52 6.34 -6.19
C ALA A 159 2.57 5.73 -4.78
N ARG A 160 1.46 5.74 -4.01
CA ARG A 160 1.43 5.15 -2.65
C ARG A 160 1.86 3.68 -2.60
N LEU A 161 1.56 2.92 -3.65
CA LEU A 161 1.96 1.51 -3.78
C LEU A 161 3.45 1.37 -4.18
N ALA A 162 3.94 2.23 -5.08
CA ALA A 162 5.34 2.29 -5.49
C ALA A 162 6.24 2.68 -4.32
N ASP A 163 5.85 3.69 -3.54
CA ASP A 163 6.56 4.16 -2.34
C ASP A 163 6.76 3.02 -1.31
N ARG A 164 5.80 2.09 -1.25
CA ARG A 164 5.86 0.91 -0.37
C ARG A 164 6.51 -0.32 -1.02
N GLY A 165 6.93 -0.22 -2.28
CA GLY A 165 7.51 -1.31 -3.05
C GLY A 165 6.59 -2.53 -3.18
N ILE A 166 5.27 -2.34 -3.20
CA ILE A 166 4.30 -3.44 -3.24
C ILE A 166 4.04 -3.84 -4.70
N PRO A 167 4.42 -5.06 -5.12
CA PRO A 167 4.12 -5.54 -6.47
C PRO A 167 2.62 -5.49 -6.74
N THR A 168 2.25 -4.88 -7.87
CA THR A 168 0.86 -4.59 -8.18
C THR A 168 0.45 -5.21 -9.51
N TYR A 169 -0.64 -5.97 -9.48
CA TYR A 169 -1.25 -6.62 -10.63
C TYR A 169 -2.52 -5.89 -11.03
N TRP A 170 -2.46 -5.15 -12.13
CA TRP A 170 -3.60 -4.46 -12.71
C TRP A 170 -4.22 -5.23 -13.87
N THR A 171 -5.53 -5.50 -13.80
CA THR A 171 -6.27 -6.22 -14.87
C THR A 171 -6.18 -5.53 -16.22
N GLY A 172 -6.01 -4.21 -16.24
CA GLY A 172 -5.89 -3.42 -17.46
C GLY A 172 -4.63 -3.71 -18.27
N VAL A 173 -3.58 -4.30 -17.70
CA VAL A 173 -2.34 -4.64 -18.44
C VAL A 173 -1.94 -6.11 -18.30
N HIS A 174 -2.41 -6.79 -17.26
CA HIS A 174 -2.16 -8.21 -17.04
C HIS A 174 -3.29 -9.12 -17.54
N GLY A 175 -4.47 -8.56 -17.85
CA GLY A 175 -5.70 -9.32 -18.11
C GLY A 175 -6.24 -9.98 -16.84
N THR A 176 -6.82 -11.17 -16.97
CA THR A 176 -7.25 -11.96 -15.80
C THR A 176 -6.04 -12.25 -14.91
N VAL A 177 -6.16 -11.93 -13.62
CA VAL A 177 -5.17 -12.22 -12.59
C VAL A 177 -5.74 -13.28 -11.65
N VAL A 178 -5.01 -14.37 -11.44
CA VAL A 178 -5.41 -15.45 -10.52
C VAL A 178 -4.35 -15.61 -9.45
N PHE A 179 -4.79 -15.58 -8.19
CA PHE A 179 -3.99 -15.97 -7.04
C PHE A 179 -4.44 -17.35 -6.58
N GLU A 180 -3.59 -18.36 -6.77
CA GLU A 180 -3.81 -19.73 -6.30
C GLU A 180 -3.00 -19.97 -5.03
N THR A 181 -3.58 -20.60 -4.01
CA THR A 181 -2.85 -20.92 -2.77
C THR A 181 -3.15 -22.31 -2.22
N ASP A 182 -2.14 -22.92 -1.59
CA ASP A 182 -2.25 -24.14 -0.79
C ASP A 182 -2.33 -23.86 0.73
N GLY A 183 -2.49 -22.58 1.10
CA GLY A 183 -2.53 -22.10 2.48
C GLY A 183 -1.15 -21.81 3.07
N ARG A 184 -0.07 -21.98 2.29
CA ARG A 184 1.28 -21.54 2.67
C ARG A 184 1.91 -20.66 1.60
N ASP A 185 1.75 -21.02 0.34
CA ASP A 185 2.33 -20.31 -0.79
C ASP A 185 1.21 -19.76 -1.70
N VAL A 186 1.48 -18.64 -2.36
CA VAL A 186 0.62 -18.02 -3.37
C VAL A 186 1.33 -18.10 -4.72
N ARG A 187 0.65 -18.64 -5.73
CA ARG A 187 1.07 -18.59 -7.14
C ARG A 187 0.20 -17.59 -7.89
N VAL A 188 0.85 -16.71 -8.64
CA VAL A 188 0.17 -15.69 -9.45
C VAL A 188 0.17 -16.10 -10.91
N PHE A 189 -0.99 -16.04 -11.57
CA PHE A 189 -1.14 -16.26 -12.99
C PHE A 189 -1.74 -15.03 -13.67
N THR A 190 -1.25 -14.71 -14.86
CA THR A 190 -1.81 -13.62 -15.68
C THR A 190 -1.89 -13.99 -17.14
N GLN A 191 -2.82 -13.37 -17.86
CA GLN A 191 -2.95 -13.53 -19.32
C GLN A 191 -1.81 -12.85 -20.09
N ARG A 192 -1.30 -11.74 -19.56
CA ARG A 192 -0.19 -10.98 -20.15
C ARG A 192 0.92 -10.73 -19.13
N GLU A 193 2.15 -10.85 -19.61
CA GLU A 193 3.33 -10.38 -18.89
C GLU A 193 3.44 -8.86 -19.05
N ALA A 194 3.55 -8.15 -17.94
CA ALA A 194 3.78 -6.72 -17.84
C ALA A 194 4.57 -6.43 -16.56
N SER A 195 5.04 -5.18 -16.39
CA SER A 195 5.68 -4.76 -15.14
C SER A 195 4.70 -4.90 -13.98
N THR A 196 5.22 -5.24 -12.80
CA THR A 196 4.46 -5.21 -11.53
C THR A 196 4.88 -4.04 -10.64
N ASP A 197 5.83 -3.22 -11.11
CA ASP A 197 6.14 -1.94 -10.48
C ASP A 197 4.97 -0.97 -10.72
N PRO A 198 4.32 -0.45 -9.66
CA PRO A 198 3.19 0.46 -9.81
C PRO A 198 3.52 1.71 -10.64
N ALA A 199 4.77 2.19 -10.63
CA ALA A 199 5.21 3.35 -11.40
C ALA A 199 5.20 3.08 -12.92
N ASP A 200 5.37 1.83 -13.33
CA ASP A 200 5.48 1.43 -14.74
C ASP A 200 4.15 0.93 -15.33
N LEU A 201 3.15 0.63 -14.50
CA LEU A 201 1.90 -0.03 -14.93
C LEU A 201 1.21 0.70 -16.09
N ARG A 202 1.20 2.03 -16.07
CA ARG A 202 0.54 2.85 -17.12
C ARG A 202 1.32 2.93 -18.44
N SER A 203 2.57 2.49 -18.45
CA SER A 203 3.42 2.46 -19.65
C SER A 203 3.26 1.15 -20.43
N ALA A 204 2.69 0.11 -19.81
CA ALA A 204 2.47 -1.19 -20.43
C ALA A 204 1.27 -1.17 -21.41
N PRO A 205 1.29 -2.01 -22.46
CA PRO A 205 0.17 -2.10 -23.38
C PRO A 205 -1.10 -2.63 -22.69
N GLY A 206 -2.23 -1.97 -22.95
CA GLY A 206 -3.51 -2.36 -22.37
C GLY A 206 -4.07 -3.68 -22.90
N VAL A 207 -4.74 -4.42 -22.03
CA VAL A 207 -5.51 -5.63 -22.32
C VAL A 207 -6.99 -5.25 -22.41
N GLN A 208 -7.62 -5.66 -23.50
CA GLN A 208 -9.05 -5.41 -23.71
C GLN A 208 -9.90 -6.32 -22.80
N PRO A 209 -11.01 -5.80 -22.24
CA PRO A 209 -11.97 -6.62 -21.51
C PRO A 209 -12.45 -7.82 -22.34
N GLY A 210 -12.55 -8.99 -21.71
CA GLY A 210 -12.98 -10.23 -22.38
C GLY A 210 -11.89 -10.95 -23.18
N SER A 211 -10.61 -10.61 -22.99
CA SER A 211 -9.51 -11.39 -23.57
C SER A 211 -9.59 -12.87 -23.15
N THR A 212 -9.32 -13.76 -24.11
CA THR A 212 -9.30 -15.22 -23.92
C THR A 212 -7.88 -15.81 -23.96
N ASP A 213 -6.86 -14.96 -23.86
CA ASP A 213 -5.47 -15.40 -23.77
C ASP A 213 -5.29 -16.39 -22.58
N PRO A 214 -4.43 -17.42 -22.71
CA PRO A 214 -4.23 -18.40 -21.65
C PRO A 214 -3.58 -17.78 -20.42
N LEU A 215 -3.89 -18.33 -19.24
CA LEU A 215 -3.23 -17.98 -18.00
C LEU A 215 -1.85 -18.65 -17.92
N GLU A 216 -0.83 -17.87 -17.58
CA GLU A 216 0.52 -18.37 -17.36
C GLU A 216 1.04 -17.96 -15.98
N SER A 217 1.81 -18.84 -15.35
CA SER A 217 2.42 -18.60 -14.03
C SER A 217 3.47 -17.49 -14.12
N ARG A 218 3.37 -16.49 -13.25
CA ARG A 218 4.29 -15.34 -13.18
C ARG A 218 5.21 -15.37 -11.97
N GLN A 219 4.65 -15.66 -10.80
CA GLN A 219 5.39 -15.60 -9.55
C GLN A 219 4.86 -16.62 -8.55
N THR A 220 5.71 -17.05 -7.62
CA THR A 220 5.31 -17.77 -6.40
C THR A 220 5.97 -17.12 -5.20
N PHE A 221 5.22 -16.93 -4.11
CA PHE A 221 5.74 -16.38 -2.86
C PHE A 221 5.01 -16.96 -1.65
N GLY A 222 5.69 -17.06 -0.51
CA GLY A 222 5.10 -17.58 0.74
C GLY A 222 4.16 -16.58 1.43
N ALA A 223 3.26 -17.05 2.28
CA ALA A 223 2.42 -16.20 3.12
C ALA A 223 3.25 -15.41 4.13
N GLU A 224 4.22 -16.10 4.74
CA GLU A 224 5.15 -15.51 5.69
C GLU A 224 6.22 -14.71 4.93
N ARG A 225 6.46 -13.47 5.35
CA ARG A 225 7.73 -12.82 5.02
C ARG A 225 8.81 -13.63 5.72
N SER A 226 9.79 -14.16 4.98
CA SER A 226 10.99 -14.69 5.61
C SER A 226 11.53 -13.63 6.59
N PRO A 227 11.95 -14.00 7.81
CA PRO A 227 12.48 -13.07 8.80
C PRO A 227 13.84 -12.45 8.43
N ASP A 228 14.24 -12.52 7.16
CA ASP A 228 15.42 -11.81 6.63
C ASP A 228 15.23 -10.28 6.55
N ARG A 229 14.11 -9.76 7.06
CA ARG A 229 14.09 -8.43 7.69
C ARG A 229 14.05 -8.64 9.21
N VAL A 230 15.19 -8.47 9.84
CA VAL A 230 15.35 -8.43 11.29
C VAL A 230 14.42 -7.35 11.86
N THR A 231 13.26 -7.74 12.39
CA THR A 231 12.49 -6.92 13.31
C THR A 231 13.09 -7.12 14.69
N VAL A 232 14.06 -6.26 15.07
CA VAL A 232 14.42 -6.14 16.49
C VAL A 232 13.27 -5.43 17.19
N ARG A 233 12.39 -6.22 17.82
CA ARG A 233 11.57 -5.70 18.92
C ARG A 233 12.53 -5.38 20.07
N ALA A 234 12.64 -4.11 20.42
CA ALA A 234 13.33 -3.68 21.62
C ALA A 234 12.48 -4.01 22.85
N ASP A 235 12.76 -5.11 23.53
CA ASP A 235 12.48 -5.25 24.95
C ASP A 235 13.71 -4.76 25.73
N GLY A 236 13.52 -3.72 26.54
CA GLY A 236 14.59 -3.09 27.29
C GLY A 236 15.34 -4.08 28.18
N GLY A 237 16.65 -4.19 27.97
CA GLY A 237 17.55 -4.98 28.81
C GLY A 237 18.99 -4.82 28.37
N ALA A 238 19.73 -3.97 29.10
CA ALA A 238 21.14 -3.70 28.88
C ALA A 238 22.02 -4.97 28.86
N GLU A 239 22.96 -5.06 27.92
CA GLU A 239 24.41 -5.08 28.16
C GLU A 239 25.23 -5.38 26.87
N GLY A 240 25.88 -4.34 26.34
CA GLY A 240 27.29 -4.34 25.92
C GLY A 240 27.80 -5.20 24.74
N GLY A 241 27.83 -4.60 23.55
CA GLY A 241 29.06 -4.45 22.73
C GLY A 241 29.13 -5.13 21.35
N PRO A 242 29.94 -4.62 20.38
CA PRO A 242 30.21 -3.23 20.01
C PRO A 242 29.46 -2.84 18.73
N ALA A 243 28.71 -1.74 18.75
CA ALA A 243 28.39 -1.03 17.52
C ALA A 243 29.67 -0.41 16.98
N GLN A 244 29.91 -0.44 15.67
CA GLN A 244 30.82 0.54 15.09
C GLN A 244 30.20 1.90 15.36
N SER A 245 30.81 2.64 16.29
CA SER A 245 30.46 4.02 16.60
C SER A 245 30.89 4.87 15.41
N THR A 246 30.05 4.96 14.39
CA THR A 246 30.19 6.04 13.41
C THR A 246 29.89 7.33 14.14
N SER A 247 30.87 8.22 14.12
CA SER A 247 30.85 9.54 14.74
C SER A 247 29.94 10.54 14.01
N LEU A 248 28.90 10.07 13.33
CA LEU A 248 28.00 10.89 12.54
C LEU A 248 26.80 11.31 13.40
N ALA A 249 26.47 12.60 13.38
CA ALA A 249 25.31 13.15 14.07
C ALA A 249 24.45 13.99 13.11
N VAL A 250 23.14 14.05 13.35
CA VAL A 250 22.29 15.12 12.80
C VAL A 250 22.50 16.36 13.66
N ALA A 251 23.04 17.42 13.06
CA ALA A 251 23.31 18.69 13.70
C ALA A 251 22.07 19.61 13.70
N GLU A 252 21.24 19.51 12.66
CA GLU A 252 20.03 20.33 12.51
C GLU A 252 19.03 19.61 11.61
N VAL A 253 17.75 19.71 11.98
CA VAL A 253 16.60 19.43 11.14
C VAL A 253 15.87 20.77 11.00
N ASN A 254 15.57 21.18 9.78
CA ASN A 254 14.70 22.32 9.52
C ASN A 254 13.52 21.83 8.68
N GLU A 255 12.43 21.55 9.37
CA GLU A 255 11.18 21.00 8.84
C GLU A 255 10.22 22.09 8.35
N ASP A 256 10.17 23.26 9.00
CA ASP A 256 9.25 24.35 8.67
C ASP A 256 9.86 25.32 7.63
N ALA A 257 9.50 25.14 6.37
CA ALA A 257 9.82 26.08 5.30
C ALA A 257 8.99 27.37 5.45
N ALA A 258 9.63 28.54 5.52
CA ALA A 258 8.88 29.79 5.68
C ALA A 258 7.92 30.04 4.48
N GLY A 259 6.60 29.91 4.70
CA GLY A 259 5.58 30.16 3.67
C GLY A 259 4.56 29.03 3.54
N HIS A 260 4.09 28.74 2.32
CA HIS A 260 3.45 27.46 2.01
C HIS A 260 4.53 26.52 1.49
N ASP A 261 4.67 25.35 2.11
CA ASP A 261 5.81 24.42 1.94
C ASP A 261 6.03 24.01 0.47
N GLY A 262 4.94 23.94 -0.33
CA GLY A 262 5.01 23.66 -1.76
C GLY A 262 5.61 24.78 -2.63
N GLU A 263 5.87 25.97 -2.08
CA GLU A 263 6.46 27.11 -2.77
C GLU A 263 7.92 27.40 -2.36
N ASN A 264 8.43 26.76 -1.29
CA ASN A 264 9.77 27.01 -0.73
C ASN A 264 10.50 25.73 -0.23
N LEU A 265 10.46 24.66 -1.02
CA LEU A 265 11.07 23.34 -0.71
C LEU A 265 12.59 23.37 -0.45
N GLY A 266 13.29 24.48 -0.73
CA GLY A 266 14.72 24.64 -0.42
C GLY A 266 14.99 24.97 1.05
N ASP A 267 13.95 25.34 1.80
CA ASP A 267 14.01 25.69 3.22
C ASP A 267 13.78 24.47 4.13
N GLU A 268 13.35 23.33 3.57
CA GLU A 268 13.39 22.02 4.23
C GLU A 268 14.78 21.37 4.06
N TYR A 269 15.49 21.10 5.16
CA TYR A 269 16.81 20.47 5.09
C TYR A 269 17.23 19.68 6.34
N LEU A 270 18.17 18.76 6.14
CA LEU A 270 18.90 18.06 7.19
C LEU A 270 20.38 18.43 7.12
N THR A 271 20.99 18.75 8.26
CA THR A 271 22.44 18.95 8.35
C THR A 271 23.08 17.83 9.16
N PHE A 272 24.01 17.12 8.54
CA PHE A 272 24.87 16.12 9.18
C PHE A 272 26.19 16.75 9.63
N ARG A 273 26.77 16.25 10.72
CA ARG A 273 28.11 16.63 11.21
C ARG A 273 28.93 15.39 11.54
N ASN A 274 30.21 15.42 11.17
CA ASN A 274 31.16 14.38 11.56
C ASN A 274 31.89 14.77 12.86
N ASP A 275 31.50 14.14 13.97
CA ASP A 275 32.08 14.30 15.32
C ASP A 275 33.31 13.42 15.56
N GLY A 276 33.82 12.76 14.52
CA GLY A 276 34.91 11.80 14.62
C GLY A 276 36.25 12.38 14.26
N GLU A 277 37.25 11.50 14.24
CA GLU A 277 38.63 11.85 13.86
C GLU A 277 38.98 11.40 12.43
N GLU A 278 38.08 10.67 11.75
CA GLU A 278 38.26 10.15 10.39
C GLU A 278 37.24 10.73 9.41
N THR A 279 37.64 10.89 8.14
CA THR A 279 36.73 11.31 7.07
C THR A 279 35.69 10.22 6.78
N ILE A 280 34.42 10.58 6.73
CA ILE A 280 33.31 9.68 6.36
C ILE A 280 33.12 9.76 4.84
N ASP A 281 33.04 8.60 4.19
CA ASP A 281 32.67 8.49 2.78
C ASP A 281 31.18 8.14 2.68
N PHE A 282 30.39 9.09 2.19
CA PHE A 282 28.95 8.95 1.97
C PHE A 282 28.62 8.36 0.60
N SER A 283 29.61 8.04 -0.24
CA SER A 283 29.38 7.52 -1.59
C SER A 283 28.38 6.37 -1.56
N GLY A 284 27.20 6.59 -2.15
CA GLY A 284 26.16 5.59 -2.24
C GLY A 284 25.36 5.29 -0.97
N TRP A 285 25.64 5.97 0.13
CA TRP A 285 24.82 5.93 1.34
C TRP A 285 23.44 6.52 1.06
N THR A 286 22.45 6.12 1.86
CA THR A 286 21.08 6.62 1.75
C THR A 286 20.61 7.33 3.00
N VAL A 287 19.83 8.39 2.81
CA VAL A 287 19.00 9.04 3.86
C VAL A 287 17.55 8.72 3.53
N THR A 288 16.79 8.30 4.53
CA THR A 288 15.40 7.88 4.38
C THR A 288 14.55 8.45 5.51
N ASP A 289 13.33 8.91 5.24
CA ASP A 289 12.35 9.30 6.28
C ASP A 289 11.48 8.10 6.72
N GLU A 290 10.52 8.31 7.61
CA GLU A 290 9.59 7.25 8.04
C GLU A 290 8.62 6.81 6.93
N ALA A 291 8.41 7.66 5.92
CA ALA A 291 7.60 7.36 4.75
C ALA A 291 8.39 6.70 3.59
N ASP A 292 9.64 6.28 3.83
CA ASP A 292 10.55 5.63 2.88
C ASP A 292 10.97 6.50 1.67
N HIS A 293 10.77 7.83 1.71
CA HIS A 293 11.42 8.75 0.78
C HIS A 293 12.93 8.59 0.95
N SER A 294 13.64 8.19 -0.12
CA SER A 294 15.08 7.94 -0.06
C SER A 294 15.88 8.87 -0.96
N TYR A 295 16.92 9.49 -0.40
CA TYR A 295 17.99 10.16 -1.12
C TYR A 295 19.24 9.28 -1.11
N ARG A 296 19.90 9.09 -2.25
CA ARG A 296 21.20 8.41 -2.34
C ARG A 296 22.28 9.44 -2.64
N PHE A 297 23.30 9.50 -1.79
CA PHE A 297 24.42 10.41 -1.99
C PHE A 297 25.21 10.03 -3.27
N PRO A 298 25.61 11.02 -4.08
CA PRO A 298 26.49 10.80 -5.23
C PRO A 298 27.83 10.19 -4.82
N ASP A 299 28.45 9.47 -5.76
CA ASP A 299 29.79 8.94 -5.56
C ASP A 299 30.80 10.11 -5.42
N GLY A 300 31.69 10.01 -4.44
CA GLY A 300 32.67 11.04 -4.09
C GLY A 300 32.21 12.04 -3.00
N THR A 301 30.98 11.90 -2.47
CA THR A 301 30.53 12.70 -1.32
C THR A 301 31.28 12.26 -0.07
N THR A 302 32.04 13.18 0.53
CA THR A 302 32.85 12.91 1.73
C THR A 302 32.63 14.00 2.76
N LEU A 303 32.83 13.66 4.04
CA LEU A 303 32.67 14.58 5.17
C LEU A 303 33.87 14.47 6.12
N ALA A 304 34.74 15.48 6.13
CA ALA A 304 35.93 15.45 6.98
C ALA A 304 35.59 15.69 8.48
N PRO A 305 36.50 15.34 9.40
CA PRO A 305 36.34 15.62 10.82
C PRO A 305 35.96 17.07 11.12
N GLY A 306 34.84 17.28 11.82
CA GLY A 306 34.33 18.60 12.21
C GLY A 306 33.60 19.38 11.11
N GLU A 307 33.48 18.83 9.90
CA GLU A 307 32.70 19.44 8.81
C GLU A 307 31.21 19.07 8.89
N THR A 308 30.40 19.83 8.16
CA THR A 308 28.95 19.62 8.02
C THR A 308 28.56 19.39 6.56
N LEU A 309 27.53 18.56 6.35
CA LEU A 309 26.91 18.28 5.05
C LEU A 309 25.41 18.55 5.17
N THR A 310 24.86 19.44 4.36
CA THR A 310 23.44 19.77 4.38
C THR A 310 22.73 19.18 3.16
N LEU A 311 21.68 18.38 3.39
CA LEU A 311 20.78 17.85 2.38
C LEU A 311 19.50 18.68 2.34
N HIS A 312 19.30 19.42 1.26
CA HIS A 312 18.07 20.17 0.99
C HIS A 312 17.05 19.30 0.25
N THR A 313 15.78 19.39 0.63
CA THR A 313 14.67 18.66 -0.02
C THR A 313 14.41 19.17 -1.45
N GLY A 314 14.51 20.48 -1.67
CA GLY A 314 14.28 21.10 -2.97
C GLY A 314 15.43 20.91 -3.98
N SER A 315 15.31 21.60 -5.12
CA SER A 315 16.31 21.60 -6.19
C SER A 315 17.44 22.60 -5.95
N GLY A 316 18.66 22.25 -6.34
CA GLY A 316 19.83 23.13 -6.33
C GLY A 316 21.01 22.52 -7.08
N THR A 317 22.23 22.94 -6.75
CA THR A 317 23.45 22.40 -7.37
C THR A 317 24.35 21.88 -6.27
N ASP A 318 24.68 20.59 -6.32
CA ASP A 318 25.55 19.95 -5.34
C ASP A 318 26.95 20.59 -5.32
N GLY A 319 27.50 20.80 -4.12
CA GLY A 319 28.82 21.40 -3.92
C GLY A 319 28.97 22.10 -2.57
N ASP A 320 30.21 22.36 -2.16
CA ASP A 320 30.54 23.12 -0.94
C ASP A 320 29.84 22.62 0.36
N GLY A 321 29.62 21.31 0.49
CA GLY A 321 28.94 20.72 1.64
C GLY A 321 27.41 20.77 1.57
N HIS A 322 26.85 21.04 0.39
CA HIS A 322 25.41 21.00 0.14
C HIS A 322 25.05 19.95 -0.91
N CYS A 323 23.98 19.22 -0.64
CA CYS A 323 23.34 18.26 -1.53
C CYS A 323 21.87 18.65 -1.73
N TYR A 324 21.33 18.41 -2.91
CA TYR A 324 19.94 18.74 -3.24
C TYR A 324 19.20 17.51 -3.75
N TRP A 325 18.12 17.16 -3.08
CA TRP A 325 17.28 16.02 -3.45
C TRP A 325 16.54 16.29 -4.76
N GLY A 326 16.18 17.55 -5.03
CA GLY A 326 15.37 17.88 -6.22
C GLY A 326 13.94 17.34 -6.11
N SER A 327 13.48 17.06 -4.88
CA SER A 327 12.10 16.68 -4.65
C SER A 327 11.18 17.85 -5.03
N GLY A 328 10.09 17.53 -5.71
CA GLY A 328 9.00 18.48 -5.99
C GLY A 328 7.95 18.55 -4.88
N ARG A 329 8.22 17.93 -3.73
CA ARG A 329 7.30 17.78 -2.59
C ARG A 329 8.08 17.80 -1.26
N PRO A 330 7.44 18.21 -0.15
CA PRO A 330 8.01 18.10 1.19
C PRO A 330 8.39 16.67 1.54
N VAL A 331 9.42 16.51 2.36
CA VAL A 331 9.92 15.19 2.80
C VAL A 331 9.99 15.12 4.32
N TRP A 332 10.25 16.23 5.01
CA TRP A 332 10.41 16.24 6.46
C TRP A 332 9.10 16.70 7.10
N ASN A 333 8.44 15.82 7.86
CA ASN A 333 7.13 16.14 8.41
C ASN A 333 7.22 17.14 9.59
N ASN A 334 6.38 18.19 9.54
CA ASN A 334 6.30 19.25 10.56
C ASN A 334 5.77 18.77 11.92
N ASP A 335 5.03 17.65 11.95
CA ASP A 335 4.49 17.07 13.18
C ASP A 335 5.43 16.00 13.80
N GLY A 336 6.65 15.88 13.27
CA GLY A 336 7.67 14.90 13.65
C GLY A 336 7.90 13.82 12.59
N ASP A 337 9.13 13.30 12.54
CA ASP A 337 9.58 12.29 11.58
C ASP A 337 10.79 11.51 12.12
N THR A 338 11.16 10.41 11.44
CA THR A 338 12.37 9.64 11.73
C THR A 338 13.30 9.58 10.54
N VAL A 339 14.50 10.13 10.71
CA VAL A 339 15.59 10.10 9.73
C VAL A 339 16.44 8.85 9.94
N PHE A 340 16.57 8.04 8.90
CA PHE A 340 17.47 6.89 8.84
C PHE A 340 18.62 7.14 7.86
N VAL A 341 19.87 6.93 8.27
CA VAL A 341 21.04 6.95 7.38
C VAL A 341 21.62 5.55 7.29
N ARG A 342 21.80 5.03 6.08
CA ARG A 342 22.37 3.70 5.82
C ARG A 342 23.58 3.79 4.90
N THR A 343 24.55 2.89 5.10
CA THR A 343 25.70 2.73 4.18
C THR A 343 25.23 2.26 2.79
N ASP A 344 26.13 2.29 1.81
CA ASP A 344 25.91 1.72 0.48
C ASP A 344 25.64 0.20 0.50
N GLU A 345 26.17 -0.49 1.52
CA GLU A 345 25.86 -1.90 1.83
C GLU A 345 24.53 -2.10 2.59
N GLY A 346 23.81 -1.02 2.91
CA GLY A 346 22.52 -1.05 3.60
C GLY A 346 22.59 -1.14 5.13
N THR A 347 23.77 -0.96 5.74
CA THR A 347 23.93 -1.00 7.20
C THR A 347 23.43 0.30 7.81
N LEU A 348 22.56 0.23 8.83
CA LEU A 348 22.08 1.42 9.55
C LEU A 348 23.21 2.07 10.36
N VAL A 349 23.42 3.36 10.10
CA VAL A 349 24.50 4.18 10.69
C VAL A 349 23.94 5.19 11.68
N LEU A 350 22.75 5.73 11.39
CA LEU A 350 22.11 6.77 12.19
C LEU A 350 20.59 6.62 12.10
N GLU A 351 19.93 6.78 13.24
CA GLU A 351 18.47 6.85 13.37
C GLU A 351 18.17 8.01 14.32
N VAL A 352 17.44 9.02 13.83
CA VAL A 352 17.10 10.22 14.61
C VAL A 352 15.63 10.53 14.39
N THR A 353 14.84 10.40 15.44
CA THR A 353 13.46 10.90 15.50
C THR A 353 13.48 12.32 16.05
N TYR A 354 12.73 13.21 15.41
CA TYR A 354 12.41 14.52 15.96
C TYR A 354 10.89 14.65 16.11
N ASP A 355 10.47 15.34 17.17
CA ASP A 355 9.08 15.67 17.44
C ASP A 355 8.88 17.15 17.07
N GLY A 356 7.81 17.47 16.33
CA GLY A 356 7.46 18.84 15.92
C GLY A 356 7.03 19.79 17.04
#